data_AF-A0A502EAP6-F1
#
_entry.id   AF-A0A502EAP6-F1
#
_cell.length_a   1.000
_cell.length_b   1.000
_cell.length_c   1.000
_cell.angle_alpha   90.00
_cell.angle_beta   90.00
_cell.angle_gamma   90.00
#
_symmetry.space_group_name_H-M   'P 1'
#
loop_
_entity.id
_entity.type
_entity.pdbx_description
1 polymer ?
#
loop_
_entity_poly.entity_id
_entity_poly.type
_entity_poly.pdbx_seq_one_letter_code
_entity_poly.pdbx_strand_id
1 'polypeptide(L)'
;MKKVLLIAAVFVILILIFMNSILGKFLTGTARIIGKEIKSEIYIDGKREDKAKLFISKSNFEGNETRDYLILYLRDVKKIKEYPVLVIDRKYNDVMIPNASKNDYNLVFNYLFQSDSGANVMVFVKDDVKGLGFEPDLRIENNVIKFKMLFAKKPSDIIIKIR
;
A
#
# COMPACT_ATOMS: atom_id res chain seq x y z
N MET A 1 -31.84 13.49 -26.24
CA MET A 1 -31.61 12.71 -24.99
C MET A 1 -30.29 11.94 -24.97
N LYS A 2 -30.01 11.01 -25.91
CA LYS A 2 -28.75 10.24 -25.89
C LYS A 2 -27.47 11.08 -25.91
N LYS A 3 -27.42 12.15 -26.72
CA LYS A 3 -26.27 13.08 -26.77
C LYS A 3 -26.06 13.86 -25.46
N VAL A 4 -27.15 14.23 -24.78
CA VAL A 4 -27.10 14.95 -23.49
C VAL A 4 -26.60 14.04 -22.37
N LEU A 5 -27.06 12.79 -22.34
CA LEU A 5 -26.57 11.75 -21.42
C LEU A 5 -25.07 11.47 -21.62
N LEU A 6 -24.61 11.43 -22.88
CA LEU A 6 -23.19 11.23 -23.18
C LEU A 6 -22.34 12.40 -22.68
N ILE A 7 -22.76 13.64 -22.94
CA ILE A 7 -22.05 14.84 -22.46
C ILE A 7 -22.00 14.86 -20.93
N ALA A 8 -23.11 14.55 -20.25
CA ALA A 8 -23.15 14.47 -18.80
C ALA A 8 -22.20 13.39 -18.26
N ALA A 9 -22.17 12.21 -18.88
CA ALA A 9 -21.25 11.13 -18.49
C ALA A 9 -19.77 11.55 -18.64
N VAL A 10 -19.41 12.18 -19.76
CA VAL A 10 -18.06 12.71 -19.97
C VAL A 10 -17.70 13.76 -18.92
N PHE A 11 -18.62 14.66 -18.59
CA PHE A 11 -18.39 15.69 -17.59
C PHE A 11 -18.17 15.10 -16.18
N VAL A 12 -18.95 14.07 -15.80
CA VAL A 12 -18.76 13.34 -14.54
C VAL A 12 -17.40 12.65 -14.50
N ILE A 13 -16.98 12.00 -15.59
CA ILE A 13 -15.66 11.35 -15.68
C ILE A 13 -14.54 12.37 -15.52
N LEU A 14 -14.63 13.52 -16.19
CA LEU A 14 -13.64 14.61 -16.05
C LEU A 14 -13.56 15.11 -14.61
N ILE A 15 -14.70 15.35 -13.95
CA ILE A 15 -14.72 15.75 -12.53
C ILE A 15 -14.03 14.70 -11.66
N LEU A 16 -14.32 13.42 -11.85
CA LEU A 16 -13.69 12.33 -11.08
C LEU A 16 -12.17 12.29 -11.27
N ILE A 17 -11.68 12.54 -12.49
CA ILE A 17 -10.25 12.63 -12.80
C ILE A 17 -9.60 13.83 -12.10
N PHE A 18 -10.24 15.00 -12.14
CA PHE A 18 -9.73 16.21 -11.46
C PHE A 18 -9.74 16.06 -9.93
N MET A 19 -10.72 15.36 -9.37
CA MET A 19 -10.79 15.10 -7.92
C MET A 19 -9.74 14.10 -7.43
N ASN A 20 -9.32 13.15 -8.29
CA ASN A 20 -8.35 12.12 -7.95
C ASN A 20 -7.22 12.10 -8.98
N SER A 21 -6.14 12.82 -8.69
CA SER A 21 -4.97 12.92 -9.60
C SER A 21 -4.40 11.56 -10.02
N ILE A 22 -4.55 10.52 -9.18
CA ILE A 22 -4.13 9.15 -9.48
C ILE A 22 -4.92 8.53 -10.66
N LEU A 23 -6.19 8.91 -10.85
CA LEU A 23 -7.00 8.43 -11.98
C LEU A 23 -6.54 9.07 -13.28
N GLY A 24 -6.16 10.35 -13.25
CA GLY A 24 -5.51 11.00 -14.38
C GLY A 24 -4.20 10.31 -14.74
N LYS A 25 -3.35 10.04 -13.74
CA LYS A 25 -2.12 9.26 -13.94
C LYS A 25 -2.40 7.89 -14.56
N PHE A 26 -3.40 7.17 -14.05
CA PHE A 26 -3.80 5.86 -14.57
C PHE A 26 -4.20 5.91 -16.04
N LEU A 27 -4.99 6.91 -16.44
CA LEU A 27 -5.38 7.10 -17.84
C LEU A 27 -4.21 7.49 -18.76
N THR A 28 -3.23 8.23 -18.24
CA THR A 28 -2.00 8.57 -18.97
C THR A 28 -0.94 7.47 -18.95
N GLY A 29 -1.19 6.36 -18.26
CA GLY A 29 -0.26 5.24 -18.12
C GLY A 29 0.85 5.42 -17.08
N THR A 30 0.75 6.44 -16.22
CA THR A 30 1.76 6.77 -15.17
C THR A 30 1.31 6.37 -13.75
N ALA A 31 0.27 5.56 -13.69
CA ALA A 31 -0.16 4.85 -12.49
C ALA A 31 -0.79 3.52 -12.90
N ARG A 32 -0.84 2.59 -11.95
CA ARG A 32 -1.39 1.25 -12.13
C ARG A 32 -2.23 0.83 -10.93
N ILE A 33 -3.10 -0.14 -11.17
CA ILE A 33 -3.81 -0.83 -10.09
C ILE A 33 -2.88 -1.92 -9.57
N ILE A 34 -2.53 -1.86 -8.28
CA ILE A 34 -1.65 -2.87 -7.68
C ILE A 34 -2.44 -4.08 -7.22
N GLY A 35 -3.62 -3.85 -6.66
CA GLY A 35 -4.41 -4.93 -6.08
C GLY A 35 -5.71 -4.45 -5.47
N LYS A 36 -6.55 -5.43 -5.14
CA LYS A 36 -7.79 -5.24 -4.39
C LYS A 36 -7.53 -5.51 -2.91
N GLU A 37 -8.26 -4.81 -2.05
CA GLU A 37 -8.24 -5.06 -0.61
C GLU A 37 -8.60 -6.52 -0.31
N ILE A 38 -7.82 -7.14 0.57
CA ILE A 38 -8.10 -8.47 1.11
C ILE A 38 -8.65 -8.37 2.53
N LYS A 39 -9.48 -9.34 2.91
CA LYS A 39 -10.06 -9.38 4.25
C LYS A 39 -8.97 -9.71 5.26
N SER A 40 -8.70 -8.77 6.16
CA SER A 40 -7.72 -8.94 7.22
C SER A 40 -8.12 -8.19 8.49
N GLU A 41 -7.64 -8.66 9.63
CA GLU A 41 -7.61 -7.89 10.87
C GLU A 41 -6.18 -7.44 11.13
N ILE A 42 -5.99 -6.14 11.35
CA ILE A 42 -4.68 -5.56 11.59
C ILE A 42 -4.67 -4.97 13.00
N TYR A 43 -3.65 -5.34 13.77
CA TYR A 43 -3.42 -4.88 15.12
C TYR A 43 -2.07 -4.19 15.19
N ILE A 44 -2.02 -3.07 15.90
CA ILE A 44 -0.80 -2.32 16.20
C ILE A 44 -0.76 -2.13 17.71
N ASP A 45 0.30 -2.62 18.35
CA ASP A 45 0.46 -2.64 19.82
C ASP A 45 -0.76 -3.26 20.53
N GLY A 46 -1.24 -4.39 19.98
CA GLY A 46 -2.39 -5.13 20.51
C GLY A 46 -3.76 -4.48 20.23
N LYS A 47 -3.80 -3.25 19.69
CA LYS A 47 -5.04 -2.56 19.37
C LYS A 47 -5.42 -2.79 17.90
N ARG A 48 -6.68 -3.16 17.66
CA ARG A 48 -7.22 -3.28 16.30
C ARG A 48 -7.31 -1.90 15.62
N GLU A 49 -6.84 -1.82 14.38
CA GLU A 49 -6.82 -0.60 13.57
C GLU A 49 -7.67 -0.77 12.31
N ASP A 50 -8.94 -0.39 12.37
CA ASP A 50 -9.92 -0.59 11.27
C ASP A 50 -9.63 0.22 10.01
N LYS A 51 -8.75 1.22 10.12
CA LYS A 51 -8.30 2.05 8.98
C LYS A 51 -7.07 1.49 8.29
N ALA A 52 -6.36 0.56 8.93
CA ALA A 52 -5.30 -0.16 8.27
C ALA A 52 -5.92 -1.17 7.30
N LYS A 53 -5.33 -1.30 6.12
CA LYS A 53 -5.83 -2.17 5.04
C LYS A 53 -4.71 -3.01 4.48
N LEU A 54 -5.05 -4.18 3.96
CA LEU A 54 -4.10 -5.09 3.34
C LEU A 54 -4.50 -5.35 1.89
N PHE A 55 -3.51 -5.34 1.01
CA PHE A 55 -3.68 -5.61 -0.41
C PHE A 55 -2.68 -6.68 -0.85
N ILE A 56 -2.99 -7.38 -1.94
CA ILE A 56 -2.05 -8.30 -2.59
C ILE A 56 -1.70 -7.72 -3.97
N SER A 57 -0.42 -7.46 -4.20
CA SER A 57 0.14 -7.29 -5.53
C SER A 57 0.57 -8.64 -6.08
N LYS A 58 0.25 -8.95 -7.34
CA LYS A 58 0.68 -10.18 -8.03
C LYS A 58 2.00 -10.05 -8.76
N SER A 59 2.57 -8.85 -8.79
CA SER A 59 3.89 -8.59 -9.32
C SER A 59 4.64 -7.62 -8.42
N ASN A 60 5.93 -7.53 -8.63
CA ASN A 60 6.72 -6.48 -8.00
C ASN A 60 6.37 -5.11 -8.58
N PHE A 61 7.02 -4.10 -8.03
CA PHE A 61 6.76 -2.70 -8.34
C PHE A 61 7.08 -2.30 -9.78
N GLU A 62 8.04 -2.99 -10.39
CA GLU A 62 8.42 -2.81 -11.80
C GLU A 62 7.62 -3.71 -12.76
N GLY A 63 6.87 -4.69 -12.24
CA GLY A 63 6.10 -5.63 -13.05
C GLY A 63 6.92 -6.72 -13.76
N ASN A 64 8.24 -6.76 -13.52
CA ASN A 64 9.15 -7.75 -14.12
C ASN A 64 9.23 -9.06 -13.31
N GLU A 65 8.80 -9.06 -12.04
CA GLU A 65 8.70 -10.28 -11.23
C GLU A 65 7.25 -10.57 -10.86
N THR A 66 6.78 -11.79 -11.12
CA THR A 66 5.43 -12.24 -10.74
C THR A 66 5.49 -13.05 -9.45
N ARG A 67 5.08 -12.45 -8.33
CA ARG A 67 4.83 -13.11 -7.04
C ARG A 67 3.92 -12.27 -6.16
N ASP A 68 3.42 -12.89 -5.09
CA ASP A 68 2.54 -12.22 -4.13
C ASP A 68 3.32 -11.33 -3.17
N TYR A 69 3.13 -10.02 -3.29
CA TYR A 69 3.56 -9.04 -2.30
C TYR A 69 2.36 -8.56 -1.51
N LEU A 70 2.48 -8.56 -0.19
CA LEU A 70 1.45 -7.97 0.64
C LEU A 70 1.78 -6.50 0.86
N ILE A 71 0.77 -5.65 0.69
CA ILE A 71 0.91 -4.20 0.88
C ILE A 71 0.04 -3.82 2.06
N LEU A 72 0.70 -3.44 3.16
CA LEU A 72 0.05 -2.92 4.34
C LEU A 72 -0.10 -1.40 4.18
N TYR A 73 -1.33 -0.94 4.06
CA TYR A 73 -1.69 0.46 3.90
C TYR A 73 -2.08 1.06 5.25
N LEU A 74 -1.27 2.00 5.74
CA LEU A 74 -1.41 2.65 7.05
C LEU A 74 -1.75 4.13 6.95
N ARG A 75 -1.84 4.70 5.73
CA ARG A 75 -2.01 6.14 5.50
C ARG A 75 -3.18 6.77 6.26
N ASP A 76 -4.28 6.02 6.43
CA ASP A 76 -5.48 6.51 7.09
C ASP A 76 -5.47 6.30 8.62
N VAL A 77 -4.43 5.67 9.16
CA VAL A 77 -4.23 5.47 10.60
C VAL A 77 -3.67 6.76 11.21
N LYS A 78 -4.48 7.46 12.01
CA LYS A 78 -4.16 8.83 12.51
C LYS A 78 -2.80 9.00 13.19
N LYS A 79 -2.27 7.95 13.82
CA LYS A 79 -1.04 8.00 14.62
C LYS A 79 0.22 7.62 13.85
N ILE A 80 0.09 7.14 12.61
CA ILE A 80 1.22 6.64 11.81
C ILE A 80 1.38 7.57 10.61
N LYS A 81 2.54 8.23 10.53
CA LYS A 81 2.86 9.16 9.43
C LYS A 81 4.15 8.80 8.73
N GLU A 82 5.03 8.09 9.41
CA GLU A 82 6.39 7.76 8.99
C GLU A 82 6.39 6.77 7.84
N TYR A 83 5.62 5.70 7.98
CA TYR A 83 5.52 4.62 7.00
C TYR A 83 4.06 4.39 6.63
N PRO A 84 3.48 5.26 5.78
CA PRO A 84 2.06 5.18 5.41
C PRO A 84 1.75 3.95 4.54
N VAL A 85 2.77 3.31 3.98
CA VAL A 85 2.68 2.05 3.23
C VAL A 85 3.90 1.20 3.58
N LEU A 86 3.68 -0.10 3.78
CA LEU A 86 4.72 -1.11 3.94
C LEU A 86 4.47 -2.25 2.96
N VAL A 87 5.55 -2.90 2.54
CA VAL A 87 5.51 -4.06 1.66
C VAL A 87 6.11 -5.23 2.40
N ILE A 88 5.43 -6.36 2.39
CA ILE A 88 5.89 -7.60 2.99
C ILE A 88 6.09 -8.60 1.85
N ASP A 89 7.34 -9.04 1.69
CA ASP A 89 7.69 -10.10 0.75
C ASP A 89 7.75 -11.43 1.50
N ARG A 90 6.75 -12.27 1.28
CA ARG A 90 6.64 -13.57 1.93
C ARG A 90 7.72 -14.56 1.48
N LYS A 91 8.25 -14.40 0.26
CA LYS A 91 9.24 -15.32 -0.31
C LYS A 91 10.60 -15.12 0.33
N TYR A 92 10.99 -13.86 0.52
CA TYR A 92 12.29 -13.49 1.10
C TYR A 92 12.24 -13.21 2.60
N ASN A 93 11.04 -13.28 3.20
CA ASN A 93 10.80 -12.96 4.60
C ASN A 93 11.31 -11.55 4.95
N ASP A 94 10.91 -10.56 4.14
CA ASP A 94 11.36 -9.18 4.27
C ASP A 94 10.21 -8.19 4.41
N VAL A 95 10.48 -7.11 5.14
CA VAL A 95 9.64 -5.91 5.19
C VAL A 95 10.39 -4.77 4.52
N MET A 96 9.71 -4.07 3.63
CA MET A 96 10.26 -2.98 2.82
C MET A 96 9.38 -1.73 2.92
N ILE A 97 10.03 -0.58 2.81
CA ILE A 97 9.41 0.73 2.79
C ILE A 97 9.55 1.26 1.35
N PRO A 98 8.45 1.36 0.58
CA PRO A 98 8.48 1.97 -0.73
C PRO A 98 8.46 3.51 -0.60
N ASN A 99 8.77 4.22 -1.67
CA ASN A 99 8.41 5.63 -1.76
C ASN A 99 6.88 5.78 -1.70
N ALA A 100 6.36 6.36 -0.62
CA ALA A 100 4.92 6.42 -0.37
C ALA A 100 4.43 7.84 -0.09
N SER A 101 4.79 8.80 -0.95
CA SER A 101 4.27 10.17 -0.84
C SER A 101 2.74 10.21 -0.99
N LYS A 102 2.11 11.34 -0.65
CA LYS A 102 0.64 11.49 -0.65
C LYS A 102 -0.01 11.17 -2.01
N ASN A 103 0.72 11.37 -3.11
CA ASN A 103 0.23 11.19 -4.47
C ASN A 103 0.71 9.88 -5.12
N ASP A 104 1.36 9.02 -4.34
CA ASP A 104 1.93 7.77 -4.83
C ASP A 104 1.03 6.58 -4.60
N TYR A 105 0.17 6.62 -3.57
CA TYR A 105 -0.76 5.55 -3.25
C TYR A 105 -2.12 6.09 -2.86
N ASN A 106 -3.16 5.71 -3.60
CA ASN A 106 -4.52 6.16 -3.37
C ASN A 106 -5.51 5.00 -3.47
N LEU A 107 -6.54 5.06 -2.63
CA LEU A 107 -7.65 4.10 -2.65
C LEU A 107 -8.78 4.65 -3.51
N VAL A 108 -9.20 3.88 -4.51
CA VAL A 108 -10.37 4.16 -5.32
C VAL A 108 -11.19 2.87 -5.44
N PHE A 109 -12.44 2.88 -4.97
CA PHE A 109 -13.34 1.72 -4.99
C PHE A 109 -12.74 0.40 -4.43
N ASN A 110 -12.00 0.48 -3.31
CA ASN A 110 -11.28 -0.64 -2.67
C ASN A 110 -10.13 -1.25 -3.50
N TYR A 111 -9.73 -0.57 -4.58
CA TYR A 111 -8.49 -0.86 -5.29
C TYR A 111 -7.42 0.12 -4.85
N LEU A 112 -6.22 -0.41 -4.64
CA LEU A 112 -5.03 0.39 -4.39
C LEU A 112 -4.38 0.74 -5.72
N PHE A 113 -4.36 2.03 -6.02
CA PHE A 113 -3.62 2.58 -7.14
C PHE A 113 -2.25 3.03 -6.66
N GLN A 114 -1.27 2.90 -7.55
CA GLN A 114 0.08 3.40 -7.35
C GLN A 114 0.56 4.17 -8.56
N SER A 115 1.25 5.30 -8.33
CA SER A 115 1.98 6.02 -9.35
C SER A 115 3.32 5.32 -9.70
N ASP A 116 3.90 5.63 -10.85
CA ASP A 116 5.23 5.13 -11.20
C ASP A 116 6.30 5.53 -10.16
N SER A 117 6.22 6.76 -9.64
CA SER A 117 7.13 7.21 -8.57
C SER A 117 6.95 6.43 -7.27
N GLY A 118 5.76 5.90 -7.00
CA GLY A 118 5.49 5.05 -5.84
C GLY A 118 6.04 3.63 -5.98
N ALA A 119 6.35 3.21 -7.20
CA ALA A 119 7.01 1.95 -7.51
C ALA A 119 8.55 2.06 -7.43
N ASN A 120 9.07 3.28 -7.58
CA ASN A 120 10.51 3.54 -7.53
C ASN A 120 11.05 3.47 -6.10
N VAL A 121 12.13 2.71 -5.94
CA VAL A 121 12.92 2.57 -4.70
C VAL A 121 12.14 1.87 -3.58
N MET A 122 12.57 0.63 -3.28
CA MET A 122 12.22 -0.07 -2.05
C MET A 122 13.42 -0.13 -1.13
N VAL A 123 13.20 0.29 0.11
CA VAL A 123 14.21 0.26 1.16
C VAL A 123 13.89 -0.90 2.10
N PHE A 124 14.83 -1.82 2.28
CA PHE A 124 14.69 -2.90 3.26
C PHE A 124 14.80 -2.33 4.67
N VAL A 125 13.90 -2.74 5.57
CA VAL A 125 13.88 -2.23 6.96
C VAL A 125 15.18 -2.56 7.71
N LYS A 126 15.74 -3.75 7.47
CA LYS A 126 16.96 -4.27 8.11
C LYS A 126 18.29 -3.75 7.55
N ASP A 127 18.27 -2.98 6.45
CA ASP A 127 19.50 -2.48 5.83
C ASP A 127 20.05 -1.30 6.65
N ASP A 128 21.33 -1.36 7.05
CA ASP A 128 21.96 -0.31 7.87
C ASP A 128 22.38 0.93 7.07
N VAL A 129 22.54 0.81 5.75
CA VAL A 129 23.04 1.89 4.86
C VAL A 129 21.89 2.68 4.28
N LYS A 130 20.86 1.98 3.79
CA LYS A 130 19.70 2.59 3.13
C LYS A 130 18.42 2.49 3.95
N GLY A 131 18.37 1.55 4.90
CA GLY A 131 17.21 1.23 5.72
C GLY A 131 17.21 1.86 7.11
N LEU A 132 16.51 1.20 8.04
CA LEU A 132 16.39 1.69 9.41
C LEU A 132 17.44 1.08 10.35
N GLY A 133 18.27 0.14 9.85
CA GLY A 133 19.15 -0.68 10.69
C GLY A 133 18.39 -1.37 11.83
N PHE A 134 17.16 -1.79 11.55
CA PHE A 134 16.23 -2.35 12.53
C PHE A 134 15.78 -3.72 12.08
N GLU A 135 15.87 -4.72 12.96
CA GLU A 135 15.38 -6.07 12.67
C GLU A 135 13.87 -6.15 12.92
N PRO A 136 13.03 -6.33 11.88
CA PRO A 136 11.59 -6.43 12.05
C PRO A 136 11.14 -7.71 12.77
N ASP A 137 11.98 -8.75 12.90
CA ASP A 137 11.57 -10.07 13.46
C ASP A 137 10.29 -10.58 12.76
N LEU A 138 10.30 -10.54 11.42
CA LEU A 138 9.16 -10.94 10.61
C LEU A 138 8.96 -12.45 10.73
N ARG A 139 7.76 -12.82 11.19
CA ARG A 139 7.30 -14.20 11.32
C ARG A 139 5.98 -14.38 10.59
N ILE A 140 5.91 -15.41 9.77
CA ILE A 140 4.74 -15.75 8.98
C ILE A 140 4.35 -17.18 9.32
N GLU A 141 3.23 -17.34 10.01
CA GLU A 141 2.70 -18.63 10.45
C GLU A 141 1.24 -18.75 10.00
N ASN A 142 0.98 -19.68 9.09
CA ASN A 142 -0.33 -19.85 8.46
C ASN A 142 -0.83 -18.53 7.84
N ASN A 143 -1.97 -18.03 8.32
CA ASN A 143 -2.58 -16.77 7.89
C ASN A 143 -2.27 -15.60 8.84
N VAL A 144 -1.29 -15.75 9.74
CA VAL A 144 -0.87 -14.71 10.68
C VAL A 144 0.53 -14.24 10.34
N ILE A 145 0.69 -12.92 10.22
CA ILE A 145 1.96 -12.26 9.99
C ILE A 145 2.23 -11.35 11.19
N LYS A 146 3.42 -11.46 11.76
CA LYS A 146 3.86 -10.67 12.92
C LYS A 146 5.21 -10.06 12.60
N PHE A 147 5.38 -8.78 12.90
CA PHE A 147 6.66 -8.10 12.76
C PHE A 147 6.63 -6.80 13.58
N LYS A 148 7.78 -6.17 13.70
CA LYS A 148 7.96 -4.89 14.36
C LYS A 148 8.26 -3.80 13.37
N MET A 149 7.85 -2.58 13.70
CA MET A 149 8.22 -1.36 12.99
C MET A 149 8.48 -0.22 13.97
N LEU A 150 9.30 0.73 13.58
CA LEU A 150 9.59 1.91 14.39
C LEU A 150 8.59 3.05 14.13
N PHE A 151 7.59 3.23 14.98
CA PHE A 151 6.73 4.43 14.93
C PHE A 151 7.17 5.43 15.98
N ALA A 152 7.36 6.70 15.61
CA ALA A 152 7.92 7.72 16.48
C ALA A 152 9.21 7.28 17.21
N LYS A 153 10.09 6.54 16.50
CA LYS A 153 11.34 5.93 17.00
C LYS A 153 11.15 4.88 18.11
N LYS A 154 9.95 4.33 18.27
CA LYS A 154 9.67 3.24 19.21
C LYS A 154 9.26 1.98 18.45
N PRO A 155 9.80 0.80 18.81
CA PRO A 155 9.31 -0.46 18.27
C PRO A 155 7.83 -0.64 18.64
N SER A 156 7.02 -0.86 17.62
CA SER A 156 5.61 -1.23 17.73
C SER A 156 5.39 -2.60 17.11
N ASP A 157 4.59 -3.43 17.77
CA ASP A 157 4.22 -4.75 17.28
C ASP A 157 3.08 -4.62 16.28
N ILE A 158 3.26 -5.19 15.08
CA ILE A 158 2.24 -5.28 14.04
C ILE A 158 1.85 -6.74 13.87
N ILE A 159 0.54 -7.00 13.98
CA ILE A 159 -0.04 -8.32 13.76
C ILE A 159 -1.11 -8.20 12.69
N ILE A 160 -0.99 -9.02 11.64
CA ILE A 160 -1.95 -9.11 10.55
C ILE A 160 -2.53 -10.52 10.55
N LYS A 161 -3.85 -10.64 10.59
CA LYS A 161 -4.57 -11.91 10.43
C LYS A 161 -5.35 -11.88 9.13
N ILE A 162 -4.96 -12.70 8.16
CA ILE A 162 -5.62 -12.83 6.86
C ILE A 162 -6.79 -13.82 7.00
N ARG A 163 -7.94 -13.52 6.41
CA ARG A 163 -9.14 -14.36 6.44
C ARG A 163 -9.45 -14.98 5.08
#